data_AF-A0A6M0SMN7-F1
#
_entry.id   AF-A0A6M0SMN7-F1
#
_cell.length_a   1.000
_cell.length_b   1.000
_cell.length_c   1.000
_cell.angle_alpha   90.00
_cell.angle_beta   90.00
_cell.angle_gamma   90.00
#
_symmetry.space_group_name_H-M   'P 1'
#
loop_
_entity.id
_entity.type
_entity.pdbx_description
1 polymer ?
#
loop_
_entity_poly.entity_id
_entity_poly.type
_entity_poly.pdbx_seq_one_letter_code
_entity_poly.pdbx_strand_id
1 'polypeptide(L)' 'MIKDKDYAYRVLLHVNYYRLSGYTLTLRRDNIFYNNVKLEQVMEIYNFDTELRVITEKL' A
#
# COMPACT_ATOMS: atom_id res chain seq x y z
N MET A 1 4.68 -2.78 -11.42
CA MET A 1 3.94 -2.53 -12.69
C MET A 1 2.44 -2.46 -12.38
N ILE A 2 1.73 -1.42 -12.81
CA ILE A 2 0.28 -1.31 -12.60
C ILE A 2 -0.42 -2.00 -13.77
N LYS A 3 -1.00 -3.18 -13.51
CA LYS A 3 -1.76 -3.92 -14.52
C LYS A 3 -3.19 -3.40 -14.66
N ASP A 4 -3.83 -3.10 -13.52
CA ASP A 4 -5.18 -2.59 -13.45
C ASP A 4 -5.16 -1.12 -13.03
N LYS A 5 -5.37 -0.24 -14.01
CA LYS A 5 -5.37 1.22 -13.80
C LYS A 5 -6.62 1.68 -13.05
N ASP A 6 -7.76 1.02 -13.24
CA ASP A 6 -9.01 1.39 -12.58
C ASP A 6 -8.94 1.06 -11.10
N TYR A 7 -8.33 -0.09 -10.76
CA TYR A 7 -8.01 -0.41 -9.37
C TYR A 7 -7.07 0.63 -8.75
N ALA A 8 -5.98 0.98 -9.44
CA ALA A 8 -5.06 1.99 -8.94
C ALA A 8 -5.73 3.35 -8.72
N TYR A 9 -6.61 3.75 -9.63
CA TYR A 9 -7.39 4.97 -9.49
C TYR A 9 -8.31 4.93 -8.26
N ARG A 10 -9.06 3.84 -8.07
CA ARG A 10 -9.92 3.66 -6.88
C ARG A 10 -9.12 3.69 -5.58
N VAL A 11 -7.95 3.07 -5.54
CA VAL A 11 -7.06 3.11 -4.36
C VAL A 11 -6.65 4.55 -4.07
N LEU A 12 -6.13 5.27 -5.07
CA LEU A 12 -5.60 6.62 -4.87
C LEU A 12 -6.69 7.67 -4.60
N LEU A 13 -7.95 7.40 -4.95
CA LEU A 13 -9.09 8.22 -4.55
C LEU A 13 -9.40 8.16 -3.04
N HIS A 14 -9.12 7.01 -2.39
CA HIS A 14 -9.50 6.78 -1.00
C HIS A 14 -8.30 6.76 -0.05
N VAL A 15 -7.11 6.45 -0.56
CA VAL A 15 -5.88 6.34 0.22
C VAL A 15 -4.90 7.40 -0.27
N ASN A 16 -4.54 8.31 0.64
CA ASN A 16 -3.58 9.35 0.34
C ASN A 16 -2.22 8.75 -0.06
N TYR A 17 -1.65 9.22 -1.18
CA TYR A 17 -0.38 8.72 -1.71
C TYR A 17 0.78 8.80 -0.70
N TYR A 18 0.87 9.87 0.11
CA TYR A 18 1.93 9.99 1.11
C TYR A 18 1.80 8.94 2.20
N ARG A 19 0.58 8.65 2.65
CA ARG A 19 0.32 7.53 3.58
C ARG A 19 0.72 6.20 2.93
N LEU A 20 0.28 5.96 1.69
CA LEU A 20 0.58 4.73 0.95
C LEU A 20 2.09 4.53 0.75
N SER A 21 2.83 5.62 0.52
CA SER A 21 4.28 5.58 0.29
C SER A 21 5.07 5.01 1.47
N GLY A 22 4.60 5.16 2.71
CA GLY A 22 5.22 4.53 3.88
C GLY A 22 5.23 3.00 3.78
N TYR A 23 4.14 2.42 3.26
CA TYR A 23 4.00 0.96 3.09
C TYR A 23 4.82 0.41 1.91
N THR A 24 5.45 1.28 1.12
CA THR A 24 6.35 0.84 0.03
C THR A 24 7.78 0.60 0.49
N LEU A 25 8.16 1.02 1.71
CA LEU A 25 9.55 1.00 2.18
C LEU A 25 10.17 -0.40 2.22
N THR A 26 9.38 -1.44 2.50
CA THR A 26 9.84 -2.83 2.50
C THR A 26 9.90 -3.45 1.09
N LEU A 27 9.33 -2.77 0.09
CA LEU A 27 9.19 -3.22 -1.29
C LEU A 27 10.10 -2.44 -2.26
N ARG A 28 10.94 -1.55 -1.74
CA ARG A 28 11.89 -0.77 -2.53
C ARG A 28 13.22 -0.61 -1.79
N ARG A 29 14.26 -0.30 -2.55
CA ARG A 29 15.51 0.23 -2.02
C ARG A 29 15.70 1.64 -2.57
N ASP A 30 15.84 2.61 -1.68
CA ASP A 30 15.84 4.03 -2.02
C ASP A 30 14.60 4.43 -2.84
N ASN A 31 14.78 4.82 -4.10
CA ASN A 31 13.71 5.20 -5.01
C ASN A 31 13.38 4.13 -6.06
N ILE A 32 13.94 2.92 -5.92
CA ILE A 32 13.77 1.84 -6.91
C ILE A 32 13.02 0.68 -6.27
N PHE A 33 11.85 0.37 -6.82
CA PHE A 33 11.07 -0.80 -6.44
C PHE A 33 11.79 -2.10 -6.85
N TYR A 34 11.65 -3.15 -6.03
CA TYR A 34 12.08 -4.47 -6.43
C TYR A 34 11.30 -4.96 -7.67
N ASN A 35 11.88 -5.93 -8.38
CA ASN A 35 11.25 -6.51 -9.57
C ASN A 35 9.86 -7.07 -9.24
N ASN A 36 8.92 -6.87 -10.16
CA ASN A 36 7.55 -7.39 -10.09
C ASN A 36 6.71 -6.90 -8.91
N VAL A 37 7.13 -5.85 -8.17
CA VAL A 37 6.25 -5.24 -7.17
C VAL A 37 4.96 -4.73 -7.82
N LYS A 38 3.84 -5.12 -7.21
CA LYS A 38 2.49 -4.76 -7.61
C LYS A 38 1.83 -3.88 -6.56
N LEU A 39 0.84 -3.08 -6.96
CA LEU A 39 0.12 -2.19 -6.05
C LEU A 39 -0.64 -2.99 -4.99
N GLU A 40 -1.16 -4.15 -5.36
CA GLU A 40 -1.88 -5.09 -4.52
C GLU A 40 -1.03 -5.52 -3.31
N GLN A 41 0.27 -5.75 -3.51
CA GLN A 41 1.19 -6.10 -2.42
C GLN A 41 1.40 -4.93 -1.45
N VAL A 42 1.41 -3.69 -1.94
CA VAL A 42 1.45 -2.50 -1.07
C VAL A 42 0.15 -2.40 -0.26
N MET A 43 -0.99 -2.69 -0.90
CA MET A 43 -2.30 -2.65 -0.27
C MET A 43 -2.51 -3.76 0.76
N GLU A 44 -1.90 -4.93 0.58
CA GLU A 44 -1.89 -6.00 1.60
C GLU A 44 -1.24 -5.52 2.91
N ILE A 45 -0.09 -4.85 2.84
CA ILE A 45 0.60 -4.29 4.02
C ILE A 45 -0.25 -3.17 4.65
N TYR A 46 -0.80 -2.28 3.82
CA TYR A 46 -1.67 -1.19 4.29
C TYR A 46 -2.91 -1.72 5.03
N ASN A 47 -3.59 -2.72 4.45
CA ASN A 47 -4.80 -3.30 5.03
C ASN A 47 -4.49 -4.03 6.33
N PHE A 48 -3.40 -4.80 6.37
CA PHE A 48 -2.94 -5.47 7.59
C PHE A 48 -2.71 -4.48 8.74
N ASP A 49 -1.97 -3.39 8.50
CA ASP A 49 -1.74 -2.35 9.53
C ASP A 49 -3.05 -1.66 9.93
N THR A 50 -3.95 -1.41 8.97
CA THR A 50 -5.26 -0.80 9.26
C THR A 50 -6.12 -1.71 10.15
N GLU A 51 -6.19 -3.01 9.83
CA GLU A 51 -6.90 -4.02 10.61
C GLU A 51 -6.29 -4.17 12.01
N LEU A 52 -4.95 -4.21 12.10
CA LEU A 52 -4.25 -4.28 13.38
C LEU A 52 -4.58 -3.09 14.28
N ARG A 53 -4.57 -1.86 13.73
CA ARG A 53 -4.95 -0.65 14.47
C ARG A 53 -6.37 -0.71 14.98
N VAL A 54 -7.31 -1.16 14.16
CA VAL A 54 -8.72 -1.33 14.57
C VAL A 54 -8.84 -2.31 15.74
N ILE A 55 -8.02 -3.37 15.77
CA ILE A 55 -8.00 -4.33 16.88
C ILE A 55 -7.36 -3.70 18.13
N THR A 56 -6.22 -3.02 17.98
CA THR A 56 -5.47 -2.45 19.12
C THR A 56 -6.11 -1.21 19.71
N GLU A 57 -6.84 -0.41 18.92
CA GLU A 57 -7.58 0.78 19.38
C GLU A 57 -8.91 0.42 20.07
N LYS A 58 -9.36 -0.83 19.94
CA LYS A 58 -10.56 -1.37 20.62
C LYS A 58 -10.25 -2.06 21.95
N LEU A 59 -8.99 -2.07 22.39
CA LEU A 59 -8.54 -2.53 23.71
C LEU A 59 -8.23 -1.34 24.60
#